data_AF-A0A061G178-F1
#
_entry.id   AF-A0A061G178-F1
#
_cell.length_a   1.000
_cell.length_b   1.000
_cell.length_c   1.000
_cell.angle_alpha   90.00
_cell.angle_beta   90.00
_cell.angle_gamma   90.00
#
_symmetry.space_group_name_H-M   'P 1'
#
loop_
_entity.id
_entity.type
_entity.pdbx_description
1 polymer ?
#
loop_
_entity_poly.entity_id
_entity_poly.type
_entity_poly.pdbx_seq_one_letter_code
_entity_poly.pdbx_strand_id
1 'polypeptide(L)'
;MEAHNICSSAIVAQVLNGASNYENWKACVQNYLLVRDLCDVVEQTSEPPQQEEGDGADFKAWRKRNLSALHAIQISCDPIMLSQIRNMTTAKDAWNTLAQVCQLPMPQQAPQVPQGAPQIQVARRISRTRILELLKAIKESSLEPTKSLLTSQGHLATAAICDSSFTTFHFTIFKGQLDMIDEFLSTMSEEDLKLQDRTGRTVLHRASTYTKNSKIAQSLIRKNGELLTVQDCRGDIPLNYACWIGHKDMTHYLCNMTTREFLLSPENERQAALFVKDCINNKWFDVALDLLRHRPQLAFAKERTGVNAALALSCQPSGFPSSSGFSFWQRWIYSCLKVKQPKAWSREDDVHINTCELQDQKEMKNFTTQVAGQLLRLGSNLLKFFGIKQIYDLKLAHVYAHELLLLMAETIATFEIEQLYQGLVNHAIINAAQRGMMEFIVEIIKRNLDLLMMSDVDDRSIFHIAIAHRQEKVFSLIYGLDTIKYIFVSFTDKNSNNMLHLAGKLSPQSQLKLQQISGAALQMQRELQWFKEVESIIPPMYKEYRNKRGETPYEAFDQSHAKLVKEGEKWMK
;
A
#
# COMPACT_ATOMS: atom_id res chain seq x y z
N MET A 1 -10.16 2.82 20.49
CA MET A 1 -10.56 4.03 19.73
C MET A 1 -10.71 3.61 18.30
N GLU A 2 -11.83 4.01 17.70
CA GLU A 2 -12.54 3.37 16.59
C GLU A 2 -11.67 3.01 15.38
N ALA A 3 -11.66 1.72 15.04
CA ALA A 3 -11.28 1.26 13.72
C ALA A 3 -12.38 1.69 12.77
N HIS A 4 -12.07 2.57 11.82
CA HIS A 4 -12.98 2.85 10.73
C HIS A 4 -13.24 1.56 9.94
N ASN A 5 -14.40 0.98 10.21
CA ASN A 5 -15.09 0.03 9.35
C ASN A 5 -15.18 0.63 7.94
N ILE A 6 -14.36 0.15 7.01
CA ILE A 6 -14.68 0.24 5.59
C ILE A 6 -15.04 -1.16 5.14
N CYS A 7 -16.30 -1.53 5.38
CA CYS A 7 -16.95 -2.61 4.66
C CYS A 7 -18.43 -2.25 4.48
N SER A 8 -18.76 -1.61 3.35
CA SER A 8 -19.97 -1.85 2.52
C SER A 8 -20.30 -0.65 1.58
N SER A 9 -19.56 -0.42 0.49
CA SER A 9 -19.96 0.63 -0.47
C SER A 9 -19.42 0.52 -1.90
N ALA A 10 -19.02 -0.66 -2.39
CA ALA A 10 -18.57 -0.76 -3.78
C ALA A 10 -19.76 -0.64 -4.75
N ILE A 11 -19.86 0.52 -5.42
CA ILE A 11 -20.90 0.89 -6.38
C ILE A 11 -20.73 0.16 -7.72
N VAL A 12 -19.48 -0.13 -8.07
CA VAL A 12 -19.07 -0.82 -9.30
C VAL A 12 -18.07 -1.93 -8.98
N ALA A 13 -18.08 -2.99 -9.78
CA ALA A 13 -17.15 -4.12 -9.65
C ALA A 13 -15.73 -3.80 -10.17
N GLN A 14 -15.62 -2.84 -11.09
CA GLN A 14 -14.38 -2.27 -11.60
C GLN A 14 -14.53 -0.76 -11.64
N VAL A 15 -13.59 -0.04 -11.04
CA VAL A 15 -13.57 1.43 -11.12
C VAL A 15 -13.29 1.88 -12.56
N LEU A 16 -13.89 3.00 -12.98
CA LEU A 16 -13.65 3.56 -14.30
C LEU A 16 -12.16 3.88 -14.44
N ASN A 17 -11.52 3.34 -15.48
CA ASN A 17 -10.10 3.55 -15.77
C ASN A 17 -9.83 4.01 -17.21
N GLY A 18 -10.90 4.33 -17.95
CA GLY A 18 -10.85 4.90 -19.30
C GLY A 18 -11.83 4.24 -20.27
N ALA A 19 -11.62 4.47 -21.56
CA ALA A 19 -12.49 4.00 -22.65
C ALA A 19 -12.74 2.48 -22.62
N SER A 20 -11.73 1.70 -22.21
CA SER A 20 -11.76 0.23 -22.27
C SER A 20 -12.82 -0.43 -21.38
N ASN A 21 -13.22 0.23 -20.29
CA ASN A 21 -14.24 -0.28 -19.37
C ASN A 21 -15.43 0.67 -19.18
N TYR A 22 -15.50 1.76 -19.96
CA TYR A 22 -16.51 2.81 -19.82
C TYR A 22 -17.95 2.30 -19.95
N GLU A 23 -18.29 1.55 -21.00
CA GLU A 23 -19.66 1.04 -21.18
C GLU A 23 -20.09 0.07 -20.06
N ASN A 24 -19.14 -0.72 -19.53
CA ASN A 24 -19.40 -1.61 -18.40
C ASN A 24 -19.60 -0.83 -17.10
N TRP A 25 -18.71 0.13 -16.83
CA TRP A 25 -18.81 1.02 -15.68
C TRP A 25 -20.14 1.79 -15.70
N LYS A 26 -20.49 2.35 -16.86
CA LYS A 26 -21.71 3.12 -17.10
C LYS A 26 -22.94 2.29 -16.76
N ALA A 27 -23.03 1.06 -17.28
CA ALA A 27 -24.14 0.16 -16.96
C ALA A 27 -24.23 -0.17 -15.46
N CYS A 28 -23.09 -0.40 -14.78
CA CYS A 28 -23.06 -0.67 -13.34
C CYS A 28 -23.51 0.53 -12.50
N VAL A 29 -23.02 1.73 -12.80
CA VAL A 29 -23.43 2.94 -12.09
C VAL A 29 -24.88 3.29 -12.39
N GLN A 30 -25.35 3.14 -13.64
CA GLN A 30 -26.77 3.31 -13.98
C GLN A 30 -27.67 2.39 -13.17
N ASN A 31 -27.33 1.09 -13.10
CA ASN A 31 -28.09 0.14 -12.27
C ASN A 31 -28.05 0.52 -10.79
N TYR A 32 -26.92 1.02 -10.29
CA TYR A 32 -26.81 1.48 -8.90
C TYR A 32 -27.69 2.70 -8.64
N LEU A 33 -27.68 3.70 -9.53
CA LEU A 33 -28.48 4.92 -9.42
C LEU A 33 -29.97 4.61 -9.53
N LEU A 34 -30.36 3.71 -10.43
CA LEU A 34 -31.74 3.23 -10.58
C LEU A 34 -32.23 2.55 -9.29
N VAL A 35 -31.43 1.65 -8.70
CA VAL A 35 -31.78 0.94 -7.45
C VAL A 35 -31.87 1.90 -6.24
N ARG A 36 -31.30 3.10 -6.34
CA ARG A 36 -31.27 4.09 -5.26
C ARG A 36 -32.26 5.24 -5.46
N ASP A 37 -33.10 5.20 -6.49
CA ASP A 37 -33.97 6.32 -6.92
C ASP A 37 -33.18 7.63 -7.11
N LEU A 38 -32.03 7.52 -7.80
CA LEU A 38 -31.10 8.63 -8.10
C LEU A 38 -30.86 8.82 -9.62
N CYS A 39 -31.52 8.02 -10.47
CA CYS A 39 -31.29 8.02 -11.93
C CYS A 39 -31.72 9.34 -12.58
N ASP A 40 -32.78 9.94 -12.06
CA ASP A 40 -33.36 11.21 -12.45
C ASP A 40 -32.37 12.39 -12.34
N VAL A 41 -31.46 12.37 -11.36
CA VAL A 41 -30.42 13.41 -11.18
C VAL A 41 -29.45 13.47 -12.37
N VAL A 42 -29.19 12.34 -13.01
CA VAL A 42 -28.22 12.22 -14.10
C VAL A 42 -28.90 12.33 -15.47
N GLU A 43 -30.18 11.99 -15.55
CA GLU A 43 -30.97 11.95 -16.81
C GLU A 43 -31.86 13.20 -17.03
N GLN A 44 -32.18 14.00 -16.01
CA GLN A 44 -33.04 15.18 -16.15
C GLN A 44 -32.45 16.21 -17.14
N THR A 45 -33.28 16.68 -18.06
CA THR A 45 -33.00 17.81 -18.97
C THR A 45 -33.24 19.18 -18.33
N SER A 46 -33.85 19.22 -17.15
CA SER A 46 -34.21 20.42 -16.40
C SER A 46 -33.00 21.05 -15.68
N GLU A 47 -32.96 22.38 -15.62
CA GLU A 47 -31.99 23.14 -14.82
C GLU A 47 -32.21 22.92 -13.30
N PRO A 48 -31.17 23.10 -12.45
CA PRO A 48 -31.32 23.03 -10.99
C PRO A 48 -32.41 23.99 -10.51
N PRO A 49 -33.26 23.60 -9.55
CA PRO A 49 -34.25 24.52 -8.98
C PRO A 49 -33.55 25.76 -8.40
N GLN A 50 -34.02 26.95 -8.79
CA GLN A 50 -33.50 28.22 -8.26
C GLN A 50 -33.85 28.32 -6.77
N GLN A 51 -32.95 28.94 -5.98
CA GLN A 51 -33.23 29.27 -4.59
C GLN A 51 -34.31 30.36 -4.55
N GLU A 52 -35.59 29.99 -4.60
CA GLU A 52 -36.67 30.90 -4.24
C GLU A 52 -36.89 30.85 -2.72
N GLU A 53 -37.00 32.04 -2.12
CA GLU A 53 -37.34 32.26 -0.71
C GLU A 53 -38.78 31.78 -0.44
N GLY A 54 -38.98 30.46 -0.39
CA GLY A 54 -40.32 29.90 -0.15
C GLY A 54 -40.39 28.38 -0.18
N ASP A 55 -39.51 27.70 -0.94
CA ASP A 55 -39.61 26.24 -1.13
C ASP A 55 -38.31 25.48 -0.75
N GLY A 56 -37.86 25.71 0.48
CA GLY A 56 -36.62 25.15 1.01
C GLY A 56 -36.60 23.63 1.18
N ALA A 57 -37.75 22.95 1.06
CA ALA A 57 -37.85 21.50 1.20
C ALA A 57 -37.42 20.78 -0.08
N ASP A 58 -37.89 21.24 -1.24
CA ASP A 58 -37.65 20.61 -2.53
C ASP A 58 -36.21 20.81 -3.02
N PHE A 59 -35.66 22.02 -2.84
CA PHE A 59 -34.24 22.27 -3.12
C PHE A 59 -33.31 21.43 -2.23
N LYS A 60 -33.66 21.24 -0.96
CA LYS A 60 -32.87 20.45 0.00
C LYS A 60 -32.93 18.96 -0.34
N ALA A 61 -34.10 18.46 -0.75
CA ALA A 61 -34.28 17.09 -1.23
C ALA A 61 -33.47 16.82 -2.51
N TRP A 62 -33.55 17.72 -3.49
CA TRP A 62 -32.76 17.64 -4.73
C TRP A 62 -31.25 17.67 -4.43
N ARG A 63 -30.78 18.63 -3.61
CA ARG A 63 -29.36 18.77 -3.26
C ARG A 63 -28.80 17.50 -2.61
N LYS A 64 -29.58 16.86 -1.74
CA LYS A 64 -29.21 15.60 -1.09
C LYS A 64 -29.09 14.45 -2.11
N ARG A 65 -30.03 14.34 -3.05
CA ARG A 65 -29.98 13.35 -4.13
C ARG A 65 -28.79 13.58 -5.07
N ASN A 66 -28.56 14.83 -5.49
CA ASN A 66 -27.42 15.21 -6.32
C ASN A 66 -26.07 14.87 -5.68
N LEU A 67 -25.86 15.23 -4.41
CA LEU A 67 -24.63 14.88 -3.70
C LEU A 67 -24.44 13.38 -3.54
N SER A 68 -25.52 12.63 -3.34
CA SER A 68 -25.47 11.17 -3.22
C SER A 68 -25.07 10.50 -4.54
N ALA A 69 -25.62 10.97 -5.66
CA ALA A 69 -25.27 10.49 -7.00
C ALA A 69 -23.85 10.90 -7.41
N LEU A 70 -23.45 12.14 -7.11
CA LEU A 70 -22.11 12.64 -7.41
C LEU A 70 -21.03 11.88 -6.64
N HIS A 71 -21.24 11.69 -5.33
CA HIS A 71 -20.32 10.91 -4.51
C HIS A 71 -20.22 9.47 -5.02
N ALA A 72 -21.35 8.90 -5.45
CA ALA A 72 -21.38 7.56 -6.04
C ALA A 72 -20.53 7.44 -7.31
N ILE A 73 -20.64 8.40 -8.21
CA ILE A 73 -19.83 8.48 -9.43
C ILE A 73 -18.34 8.63 -9.09
N GLN A 74 -18.00 9.52 -8.15
CA GLN A 74 -16.61 9.79 -7.75
C GLN A 74 -15.91 8.56 -7.16
N ILE A 75 -16.53 7.85 -6.22
CA ILE A 75 -15.90 6.66 -5.61
C ILE A 75 -15.88 5.44 -6.54
N SER A 76 -16.56 5.53 -7.68
CA SER A 76 -16.56 4.51 -8.73
C SER A 76 -15.49 4.74 -9.80
N CYS A 77 -14.63 5.75 -9.64
CA CYS A 77 -13.56 6.10 -10.57
C CYS A 77 -12.18 5.78 -10.00
N ASP A 78 -11.23 5.43 -10.87
CA ASP A 78 -9.82 5.34 -10.48
C ASP A 78 -9.24 6.76 -10.23
N PRO A 79 -8.01 6.88 -9.67
CA PRO A 79 -7.42 8.18 -9.38
C PRO A 79 -7.30 9.13 -10.58
N ILE A 80 -7.11 8.59 -11.79
CA ILE A 80 -6.93 9.37 -13.02
C ILE A 80 -8.28 9.93 -13.47
N MET A 81 -9.31 9.08 -13.53
CA MET A 81 -10.67 9.47 -13.89
C MET A 81 -11.29 10.39 -12.83
N LEU A 82 -11.04 10.12 -11.54
CA LEU A 82 -11.49 10.97 -10.44
C LEU A 82 -10.92 12.39 -10.53
N SER A 83 -9.67 12.56 -10.97
CA SER A 83 -9.08 13.89 -11.14
C SER A 83 -9.79 14.77 -12.17
N GLN A 84 -10.49 14.15 -13.14
CA GLN A 84 -11.26 14.87 -14.17
C GLN A 84 -12.55 15.47 -13.61
N ILE A 85 -13.12 14.86 -12.57
CA ILE A 85 -14.45 15.22 -12.05
C ILE A 85 -14.45 15.73 -10.59
N ARG A 86 -13.28 15.74 -9.92
CA ARG A 86 -13.17 16.06 -8.48
C ARG A 86 -13.70 17.44 -8.07
N ASN A 87 -13.73 18.41 -8.99
CA ASN A 87 -14.14 19.80 -8.74
C ASN A 87 -15.58 20.10 -9.17
N MET A 88 -16.32 19.10 -9.68
CA MET A 88 -17.68 19.30 -10.16
C MET A 88 -18.69 19.33 -9.02
N THR A 89 -19.74 20.12 -9.19
CA THR A 89 -20.80 20.33 -8.18
C THR A 89 -22.08 19.56 -8.48
N THR A 90 -22.24 19.04 -9.70
CA THR A 90 -23.41 18.23 -10.10
C THR A 90 -23.01 16.84 -10.57
N ALA A 91 -23.85 15.84 -10.27
CA ALA A 91 -23.66 14.46 -10.72
C ALA A 91 -23.76 14.35 -12.25
N LYS A 92 -24.60 15.18 -12.88
CA LYS A 92 -24.80 15.25 -14.33
C LYS A 92 -23.55 15.73 -15.06
N ASP A 93 -22.89 16.78 -14.57
CA ASP A 93 -21.65 17.28 -15.19
C ASP A 93 -20.53 16.25 -15.09
N ALA A 94 -20.43 15.58 -13.94
CA ALA A 94 -19.48 14.49 -13.72
C ALA A 94 -19.74 13.32 -14.67
N TRP A 95 -21.01 12.93 -14.84
CA TRP A 95 -21.42 11.86 -15.76
C TRP A 95 -21.07 12.18 -17.22
N ASN A 96 -21.43 13.38 -17.69
CA ASN A 96 -21.19 13.81 -19.06
C ASN A 96 -19.70 13.97 -19.37
N THR A 97 -18.92 14.49 -18.42
CA THR A 97 -17.47 14.64 -18.62
C THR A 97 -16.77 13.30 -18.74
N LEU A 98 -17.13 12.32 -17.91
CA LEU A 98 -16.58 10.96 -18.03
C LEU A 98 -16.93 10.32 -19.38
N ALA A 99 -18.15 10.56 -19.88
CA ALA A 99 -18.55 10.12 -21.22
C ALA A 99 -17.66 10.69 -22.31
N GLN A 100 -17.38 11.99 -22.26
CA GLN A 100 -16.54 12.68 -23.23
C GLN A 100 -15.07 12.22 -23.16
N VAL A 101 -14.51 12.13 -21.96
CA VAL A 101 -13.12 11.70 -21.73
C VAL A 101 -12.91 10.27 -22.23
N CYS A 102 -13.89 9.39 -22.05
CA CYS A 102 -13.81 7.99 -22.48
C CYS A 102 -14.10 7.77 -23.98
N GLN A 103 -14.51 8.80 -24.72
CA GLN A 103 -14.73 8.73 -26.17
C GLN A 103 -13.53 9.21 -27.00
N LEU A 104 -12.48 9.75 -26.37
CA LEU A 104 -11.24 10.15 -27.05
C LEU A 104 -10.30 8.94 -27.25
N PRO A 105 -9.66 8.78 -28.43
CA PRO A 105 -8.76 7.66 -28.68
C PRO A 105 -7.46 7.78 -27.87
N MET A 106 -7.21 6.81 -26.99
CA MET A 106 -5.94 6.65 -26.27
C MET A 106 -4.98 5.71 -27.03
N PRO A 107 -3.65 5.84 -26.85
CA PRO A 107 -2.66 5.03 -27.55
C PRO A 107 -2.85 3.53 -27.34
N GLN A 108 -2.86 2.78 -28.43
CA GLN A 108 -3.05 1.33 -28.48
C GLN A 108 -1.84 0.58 -27.92
N GLN A 109 -2.06 -0.25 -26.90
CA GLN A 109 -1.55 -1.63 -26.76
C GLN A 109 -2.06 -2.22 -25.43
N ALA A 110 -3.26 -2.83 -25.47
CA ALA A 110 -3.74 -3.64 -24.35
C ALA A 110 -3.00 -5.00 -24.36
N PRO A 111 -2.53 -5.52 -23.21
CA PRO A 111 -1.95 -6.86 -23.13
C PRO A 111 -2.95 -7.91 -23.62
N GLN A 112 -2.54 -8.77 -24.55
CA GLN A 112 -3.38 -9.86 -25.04
C GLN A 112 -3.41 -11.00 -24.01
N VAL A 113 -4.59 -11.58 -23.80
CA VAL A 113 -4.79 -12.79 -22.97
C VAL A 113 -3.90 -13.91 -23.51
N PRO A 114 -3.29 -14.76 -22.65
CA PRO A 114 -2.49 -15.90 -23.12
C PRO A 114 -3.23 -16.74 -24.17
N GLN A 115 -2.58 -17.03 -25.31
CA GLN A 115 -3.18 -17.79 -26.41
C GLN A 115 -3.50 -19.22 -25.94
N GLY A 116 -4.77 -19.64 -26.05
CA GLY A 116 -5.23 -21.00 -25.71
C GLY A 116 -5.95 -21.17 -24.37
N ALA A 117 -6.07 -20.13 -23.53
CA ALA A 117 -6.82 -20.23 -22.27
C ALA A 117 -8.35 -20.32 -22.49
N PRO A 118 -9.09 -21.15 -21.73
CA PRO A 118 -10.54 -21.23 -21.82
C PRO A 118 -11.19 -19.92 -21.37
N GLN A 119 -11.77 -19.20 -22.33
CA GLN A 119 -12.42 -17.91 -22.11
C GLN A 119 -13.92 -18.10 -21.84
N ILE A 120 -14.44 -17.23 -20.97
CA ILE A 120 -15.88 -17.12 -20.75
C ILE A 120 -16.52 -16.57 -22.03
N GLN A 121 -17.16 -17.46 -22.80
CA GLN A 121 -17.91 -17.07 -23.97
C GLN A 121 -19.21 -16.37 -23.54
N VAL A 122 -19.50 -15.21 -24.13
CA VAL A 122 -20.81 -14.55 -23.97
C VAL A 122 -21.86 -15.46 -24.59
N ALA A 123 -22.52 -16.27 -23.77
CA ALA A 123 -23.56 -17.16 -24.24
C ALA A 123 -24.73 -16.34 -24.79
N ARG A 124 -24.78 -16.16 -26.11
CA ARG A 124 -25.85 -15.47 -26.88
C ARG A 124 -27.24 -16.13 -26.76
N ARG A 125 -27.45 -17.07 -25.83
CA ARG A 125 -28.69 -17.85 -25.67
C ARG A 125 -29.11 -18.10 -24.22
N ILE A 126 -28.66 -17.32 -23.24
CA ILE A 126 -29.17 -17.42 -21.86
C ILE A 126 -30.25 -16.36 -21.63
N SER A 127 -31.42 -16.76 -21.10
CA SER A 127 -32.51 -15.84 -20.77
C SER A 127 -32.04 -14.86 -19.70
N ARG A 128 -31.89 -13.58 -20.08
CA ARG A 128 -31.51 -12.48 -19.18
C ARG A 128 -32.39 -12.43 -17.93
N THR A 129 -33.67 -12.80 -18.06
CA THR A 129 -34.63 -12.87 -16.95
C THR A 129 -34.20 -13.87 -15.87
N ARG A 130 -33.75 -15.08 -16.25
CA ARG A 130 -33.31 -16.11 -15.29
C ARG A 130 -32.01 -15.74 -14.59
N ILE A 131 -31.09 -15.08 -15.30
CA ILE A 131 -29.87 -14.52 -14.70
C ILE A 131 -30.26 -13.48 -13.63
N LEU A 132 -31.21 -12.58 -13.93
CA LEU A 132 -31.65 -11.56 -12.97
C LEU A 132 -32.37 -12.16 -11.75
N GLU A 133 -33.18 -13.21 -11.94
CA GLU A 133 -33.80 -13.96 -10.83
C GLU A 133 -32.74 -14.57 -9.91
N LEU A 134 -31.73 -15.24 -10.48
CA LEU A 134 -30.63 -15.82 -9.74
C LEU A 134 -29.81 -14.75 -9.00
N LEU A 135 -29.49 -13.64 -9.65
CA LEU A 135 -28.76 -12.53 -9.03
C LEU A 135 -29.54 -11.88 -7.89
N LYS A 136 -30.87 -11.77 -8.02
CA LYS A 136 -31.73 -11.30 -6.93
C LYS A 136 -31.69 -12.26 -5.75
N ALA A 137 -31.82 -13.57 -5.98
CA ALA A 137 -31.74 -14.58 -4.94
C ALA A 137 -30.37 -14.55 -4.20
N ILE A 138 -29.27 -14.43 -4.93
CA ILE A 138 -27.92 -14.28 -4.35
C ILE A 138 -27.81 -12.99 -3.51
N LYS A 139 -28.34 -11.88 -4.03
CA LYS A 139 -28.35 -10.59 -3.31
C LYS A 139 -29.12 -10.67 -1.99
N GLU A 140 -30.21 -11.41 -1.97
CA GLU A 140 -31.07 -11.61 -0.79
C GLU A 140 -30.53 -12.71 0.15
N SER A 141 -29.46 -13.41 -0.21
CA SER A 141 -28.92 -14.58 0.52
C SER A 141 -29.90 -15.75 0.61
N SER A 142 -30.79 -15.88 -0.38
CA SER A 142 -31.84 -16.90 -0.41
C SER A 142 -31.30 -18.21 -1.00
N LEU A 143 -30.95 -19.17 -0.13
CA LEU A 143 -30.31 -20.44 -0.51
C LEU A 143 -31.23 -21.34 -1.35
N GLU A 144 -32.45 -21.62 -0.89
CA GLU A 144 -33.38 -22.55 -1.57
C GLU A 144 -33.76 -22.10 -3.00
N PRO A 145 -34.10 -20.82 -3.26
CA PRO A 145 -34.35 -20.36 -4.63
C PRO A 145 -33.12 -20.46 -5.53
N THR A 146 -31.93 -20.17 -4.99
CA THR A 146 -30.66 -20.28 -5.71
C THR A 146 -30.39 -21.73 -6.10
N LYS A 147 -30.53 -22.65 -5.15
CA LYS A 147 -30.38 -24.10 -5.35
C LYS A 147 -31.33 -24.66 -6.40
N SER A 148 -32.61 -24.31 -6.31
CA SER A 148 -33.64 -24.74 -7.27
C SER A 148 -33.33 -24.27 -8.70
N LEU A 149 -32.90 -23.01 -8.86
CA LEU A 149 -32.52 -22.44 -10.15
C LEU A 149 -31.25 -23.11 -10.73
N LEU A 150 -30.23 -23.36 -9.92
CA LEU A 150 -29.00 -24.02 -10.38
C LEU A 150 -29.21 -25.50 -10.72
N THR A 151 -30.01 -26.21 -9.93
CA THR A 151 -30.33 -27.63 -10.20
C THR A 151 -31.12 -27.78 -11.49
N SER A 152 -32.06 -26.86 -11.76
CA SER A 152 -32.84 -26.88 -13.00
C SER A 152 -32.06 -26.36 -14.22
N GLN A 153 -31.12 -25.43 -14.03
CA GLN A 153 -30.36 -24.77 -15.10
C GLN A 153 -28.89 -24.55 -14.73
N GLY A 154 -28.10 -25.62 -14.66
CA GLY A 154 -26.69 -25.55 -14.22
C GLY A 154 -25.79 -24.59 -15.02
N HIS A 155 -26.09 -24.37 -16.31
CA HIS A 155 -25.39 -23.40 -17.15
C HIS A 155 -25.53 -21.94 -16.66
N LEU A 156 -26.48 -21.66 -15.76
CA LEU A 156 -26.60 -20.35 -15.12
C LEU A 156 -25.41 -20.03 -14.22
N ALA A 157 -24.68 -21.03 -13.71
CA ALA A 157 -23.53 -20.83 -12.83
C ALA A 157 -22.35 -20.10 -13.52
N THR A 158 -22.18 -20.35 -14.82
CA THR A 158 -21.15 -19.73 -15.66
C THR A 158 -21.70 -18.62 -16.56
N ALA A 159 -22.98 -18.27 -16.40
CA ALA A 159 -23.62 -17.23 -17.20
C ALA A 159 -22.97 -15.86 -16.96
N ALA A 160 -22.55 -15.21 -18.05
CA ALA A 160 -22.03 -13.85 -18.01
C ALA A 160 -23.14 -12.85 -17.64
N ILE A 161 -22.88 -12.01 -16.65
CA ILE A 161 -23.80 -10.95 -16.19
C ILE A 161 -23.73 -9.73 -17.10
N CYS A 162 -22.53 -9.44 -17.61
CA CYS A 162 -22.24 -8.32 -18.51
C CYS A 162 -21.15 -8.72 -19.51
N ASP A 163 -20.90 -7.86 -20.51
CA ASP A 163 -19.97 -8.15 -21.62
C ASP A 163 -18.54 -8.48 -21.13
N SER A 164 -18.17 -8.07 -19.91
CA SER A 164 -16.84 -8.22 -19.30
C SER A 164 -16.44 -9.61 -18.79
N SER A 165 -17.09 -10.70 -19.24
CA SER A 165 -16.84 -12.07 -18.76
C SER A 165 -16.92 -12.25 -17.24
N PHE A 166 -17.71 -11.42 -16.55
CA PHE A 166 -18.00 -11.59 -15.13
C PHE A 166 -19.26 -12.45 -14.97
N THR A 167 -19.15 -13.60 -14.30
CA THR A 167 -20.26 -14.59 -14.20
C THR A 167 -21.09 -14.44 -12.92
N THR A 168 -22.25 -15.09 -12.88
CA THR A 168 -23.07 -15.27 -11.67
C THR A 168 -22.27 -15.89 -10.52
N PHE A 169 -21.39 -16.86 -10.79
CA PHE A 169 -20.51 -17.41 -9.77
C PHE A 169 -19.49 -16.40 -9.25
N HIS A 170 -18.90 -15.58 -10.12
CA HIS A 170 -18.02 -14.48 -9.70
C HIS A 170 -18.74 -13.49 -8.77
N PHE A 171 -20.01 -13.17 -9.06
CA PHE A 171 -20.83 -12.32 -8.20
C PHE A 171 -21.11 -12.96 -6.84
N THR A 172 -21.32 -14.28 -6.81
CA THR A 172 -21.49 -15.04 -5.56
C THR A 172 -20.23 -15.02 -4.70
N ILE A 173 -19.06 -15.20 -5.32
CA ILE A 173 -17.75 -15.07 -4.64
C ILE A 173 -17.56 -13.66 -4.07
N PHE A 174 -17.91 -12.64 -4.84
CA PHE A 174 -17.85 -11.24 -4.38
C PHE A 174 -18.72 -11.00 -3.14
N LYS A 175 -19.88 -11.66 -3.03
CA LYS A 175 -20.73 -11.59 -1.83
C LYS A 175 -20.17 -12.35 -0.63
N GLY A 176 -19.28 -13.31 -0.83
CA GLY A 176 -18.60 -14.04 0.24
C GLY A 176 -19.48 -15.03 1.01
N GLN A 177 -20.62 -15.44 0.43
CA GLN A 177 -21.57 -16.36 1.05
C GLN A 177 -21.15 -17.82 0.83
N LEU A 178 -20.50 -18.43 1.83
CA LEU A 178 -19.89 -19.75 1.72
C LEU A 178 -20.89 -20.85 1.33
N ASP A 179 -22.06 -20.91 1.98
CA ASP A 179 -23.05 -21.96 1.74
C ASP A 179 -23.57 -21.95 0.29
N MET A 180 -23.70 -20.76 -0.30
CA MET A 180 -24.08 -20.64 -1.72
C MET A 180 -22.93 -21.01 -2.65
N ILE A 181 -21.68 -20.71 -2.28
CA ILE A 181 -20.53 -21.13 -3.08
C ILE A 181 -20.45 -22.65 -3.16
N ASP A 182 -20.68 -23.36 -2.06
CA ASP A 182 -20.68 -24.82 -2.06
C ASP A 182 -21.80 -25.40 -2.95
N GLU A 183 -22.99 -24.77 -2.97
CA GLU A 183 -24.08 -25.14 -3.89
C GLU A 183 -23.70 -24.91 -5.36
N PHE A 184 -23.12 -23.75 -5.70
CA PHE A 184 -22.58 -23.51 -7.05
C PHE A 184 -21.52 -24.55 -7.43
N LEU A 185 -20.58 -24.83 -6.53
CA LEU A 185 -19.53 -25.80 -6.76
C LEU A 185 -20.06 -27.22 -6.96
N SER A 186 -21.20 -27.59 -6.36
CA SER A 186 -21.82 -28.90 -6.61
C SER A 186 -22.25 -29.07 -8.07
N THR A 187 -22.64 -27.98 -8.74
CA THR A 187 -23.12 -27.97 -10.14
C THR A 187 -22.04 -27.75 -11.19
N MET A 188 -20.92 -27.12 -10.80
CA MET A 188 -19.82 -26.76 -11.71
C MET A 188 -18.80 -27.90 -11.88
N SER A 189 -18.22 -28.00 -13.08
CA SER A 189 -17.06 -28.87 -13.35
C SER A 189 -15.73 -28.20 -12.94
N GLU A 190 -14.64 -28.98 -12.92
CA GLU A 190 -13.31 -28.44 -12.65
C GLU A 190 -12.84 -27.45 -13.72
N GLU A 191 -13.21 -27.69 -14.98
CA GLU A 191 -12.89 -26.84 -16.13
C GLU A 191 -13.66 -25.52 -16.09
N ASP A 192 -14.90 -25.52 -15.58
CA ASP A 192 -15.67 -24.29 -15.37
C ASP A 192 -14.99 -23.33 -14.38
N LEU A 193 -14.18 -23.85 -13.45
CA LEU A 193 -13.42 -23.01 -12.51
C LEU A 193 -12.17 -22.39 -13.13
N LYS A 194 -11.62 -23.00 -14.20
CA LYS A 194 -10.48 -22.46 -14.94
C LYS A 194 -10.86 -21.33 -15.88
N LEU A 195 -12.16 -21.12 -16.11
CA LEU A 195 -12.67 -20.02 -16.93
C LEU A 195 -12.09 -18.68 -16.49
N GLN A 196 -11.48 -17.99 -17.46
CA GLN A 196 -10.84 -16.70 -17.23
C GLN A 196 -11.69 -15.54 -17.74
N ASP A 197 -11.66 -14.44 -16.99
CA ASP A 197 -12.21 -13.16 -17.45
C ASP A 197 -11.30 -12.47 -18.50
N ARG A 198 -11.70 -11.27 -18.97
CA ARG A 198 -10.95 -10.50 -19.98
C ARG A 198 -9.52 -10.16 -19.58
N THR A 199 -9.22 -10.20 -18.28
CA THR A 199 -7.88 -9.96 -17.73
C THR A 199 -7.12 -11.25 -17.45
N GLY A 200 -7.63 -12.41 -17.84
CA GLY A 200 -7.01 -13.71 -17.56
C GLY A 200 -7.24 -14.22 -16.15
N ARG A 201 -8.13 -13.59 -15.35
CA ARG A 201 -8.31 -13.95 -13.95
C ARG A 201 -9.36 -15.04 -13.78
N THR A 202 -9.04 -16.04 -12.98
CA THR A 202 -9.96 -17.10 -12.55
C THR A 202 -10.79 -16.67 -11.34
N VAL A 203 -11.75 -17.51 -10.97
CA VAL A 203 -12.55 -17.38 -9.74
C VAL A 203 -11.69 -17.28 -8.47
N LEU A 204 -10.54 -17.95 -8.42
CA LEU A 204 -9.65 -17.92 -7.25
C LEU A 204 -8.91 -16.57 -7.12
N HIS A 205 -8.53 -15.93 -8.22
CA HIS A 205 -7.99 -14.56 -8.20
C HIS A 205 -9.02 -13.59 -7.62
N ARG A 206 -10.27 -13.75 -8.03
CA ARG A 206 -11.39 -12.90 -7.62
C ARG A 206 -11.74 -13.14 -6.14
N ALA A 207 -11.72 -14.39 -5.69
CA ALA A 207 -11.83 -14.72 -4.26
C ALA A 207 -10.70 -14.07 -3.44
N SER A 208 -9.46 -14.20 -3.90
CA SER A 208 -8.28 -13.63 -3.24
C SER A 208 -8.36 -12.10 -3.10
N THR A 209 -8.99 -11.43 -4.06
CA THR A 209 -9.15 -9.98 -4.09
C THR A 209 -10.32 -9.49 -3.24
N TYR A 210 -11.49 -10.12 -3.35
CA TYR A 210 -12.74 -9.54 -2.85
C TYR A 210 -13.20 -10.08 -1.50
N THR A 211 -12.68 -11.23 -1.08
CA THR A 211 -13.12 -11.87 0.17
C THR A 211 -11.95 -12.13 1.11
N LYS A 212 -12.18 -11.85 2.39
CA LYS A 212 -11.28 -12.20 3.51
C LYS A 212 -11.48 -13.64 3.99
N ASN A 213 -12.55 -14.31 3.56
CA ASN A 213 -12.91 -15.64 4.01
C ASN A 213 -12.07 -16.71 3.27
N SER A 214 -10.98 -17.15 3.91
CA SER A 214 -10.09 -18.19 3.38
C SER A 214 -10.77 -19.54 3.16
N LYS A 215 -11.92 -19.81 3.80
CA LYS A 215 -12.70 -21.04 3.56
C LYS A 215 -13.23 -21.12 2.13
N ILE A 216 -13.51 -19.97 1.49
CA ILE A 216 -13.94 -19.94 0.09
C ILE A 216 -12.81 -20.46 -0.80
N ALA A 217 -11.58 -20.00 -0.59
CA ALA A 217 -10.42 -20.52 -1.32
C ALA A 217 -10.20 -22.01 -1.03
N GLN A 218 -10.44 -22.47 0.21
CA GLN A 218 -10.38 -23.90 0.55
C GLN A 218 -11.37 -24.73 -0.27
N SER A 219 -12.64 -24.30 -0.38
CA SER A 219 -13.64 -25.00 -1.20
C SER A 219 -13.24 -25.01 -2.69
N LEU A 220 -12.75 -23.88 -3.22
CA LEU A 220 -12.30 -23.77 -4.61
C LEU A 220 -11.11 -24.69 -4.91
N ILE A 221 -10.07 -24.67 -4.07
CA ILE A 221 -8.84 -25.46 -4.25
C ILE A 221 -9.10 -26.95 -4.04
N ARG A 222 -10.00 -27.32 -3.11
CA ARG A 222 -10.43 -28.71 -2.94
C ARG A 222 -11.07 -29.26 -4.21
N LYS A 223 -11.82 -28.44 -4.95
CA LYS A 223 -12.43 -28.84 -6.21
C LYS A 223 -11.42 -28.85 -7.37
N ASN A 224 -10.55 -27.85 -7.46
CA ASN A 224 -9.52 -27.81 -8.49
C ASN A 224 -8.26 -27.09 -7.98
N GLY A 225 -7.19 -27.86 -7.71
CA GLY A 225 -5.93 -27.34 -7.19
C GLY A 225 -5.10 -26.55 -8.22
N GLU A 226 -5.28 -26.77 -9.52
CA GLU A 226 -4.50 -26.09 -10.56
C GLU A 226 -4.70 -24.57 -10.54
N LEU A 227 -5.85 -24.11 -10.02
CA LEU A 227 -6.20 -22.70 -9.84
C LEU A 227 -5.11 -21.90 -9.08
N LEU A 228 -4.32 -22.55 -8.23
CA LEU A 228 -3.23 -21.94 -7.46
C LEU A 228 -2.14 -21.31 -8.34
N THR A 229 -1.93 -21.85 -9.53
CA THR A 229 -0.78 -21.53 -10.39
C THR A 229 -1.19 -20.83 -11.69
N VAL A 230 -2.49 -20.73 -11.96
CA VAL A 230 -3.00 -20.03 -13.15
C VAL A 230 -2.59 -18.56 -13.08
N GLN A 231 -1.98 -18.07 -14.15
CA GLN A 231 -1.54 -16.70 -14.27
C GLN A 231 -2.54 -15.85 -15.06
N ASP A 232 -2.73 -14.60 -14.64
CA ASP A 232 -3.52 -13.61 -15.38
C ASP A 232 -2.71 -12.95 -16.51
N CYS A 233 -3.29 -11.97 -17.22
CA CYS A 233 -2.59 -11.27 -18.32
C CYS A 233 -1.35 -10.46 -17.87
N ARG A 234 -1.22 -10.21 -16.56
CA ARG A 234 -0.04 -9.58 -15.98
C ARG A 234 1.02 -10.60 -15.59
N GLY A 235 0.66 -11.88 -15.51
CA GLY A 235 1.47 -12.96 -14.99
C GLY A 235 1.25 -13.19 -13.49
N ASP A 236 0.27 -12.56 -12.85
CA ASP A 236 0.07 -12.68 -11.40
C ASP A 236 -0.74 -13.94 -11.09
N ILE A 237 -0.44 -14.60 -9.96
CA ILE A 237 -1.21 -15.74 -9.43
C ILE A 237 -2.14 -15.29 -8.28
N PRO A 238 -3.11 -16.10 -7.84
CA PRO A 238 -4.03 -15.71 -6.76
C PRO A 238 -3.34 -15.30 -5.45
N LEU A 239 -2.21 -15.94 -5.11
CA LEU A 239 -1.40 -15.59 -3.93
C LEU A 239 -0.94 -14.13 -3.95
N ASN A 240 -0.51 -13.61 -5.12
CA ASN A 240 -0.09 -12.22 -5.25
C ASN A 240 -1.23 -11.25 -4.92
N TYR A 241 -2.46 -11.55 -5.35
CA TYR A 241 -3.63 -10.73 -5.04
C TYR A 241 -3.99 -10.74 -3.55
N ALA A 242 -4.03 -11.92 -2.93
CA ALA A 242 -4.32 -12.03 -1.50
C ALA A 242 -3.31 -11.25 -0.65
N CYS A 243 -2.03 -11.37 -1.00
CA CYS A 243 -0.94 -10.67 -0.33
C CYS A 243 -1.02 -9.16 -0.57
N TRP A 244 -1.16 -8.72 -1.82
CA TRP A 244 -1.25 -7.29 -2.17
C TRP A 244 -2.38 -6.57 -1.42
N ILE A 245 -3.54 -7.20 -1.29
CA ILE A 245 -4.68 -6.64 -0.56
C ILE A 245 -4.49 -6.71 0.97
N GLY A 246 -3.61 -7.58 1.47
CA GLY A 246 -3.37 -7.75 2.90
C GLY A 246 -4.37 -8.69 3.58
N HIS A 247 -4.98 -9.62 2.84
CA HIS A 247 -5.85 -10.65 3.39
C HIS A 247 -5.02 -11.73 4.10
N LYS A 248 -4.64 -11.49 5.37
CA LYS A 248 -3.69 -12.32 6.12
C LYS A 248 -4.01 -13.82 6.11
N ASP A 249 -5.21 -14.22 6.53
CA ASP A 249 -5.60 -15.64 6.61
C ASP A 249 -5.66 -16.31 5.24
N MET A 250 -6.14 -15.56 4.23
CA MET A 250 -6.15 -16.01 2.83
C MET A 250 -4.73 -16.20 2.31
N THR A 251 -3.84 -15.25 2.59
CA THR A 251 -2.45 -15.28 2.14
C THR A 251 -1.71 -16.43 2.77
N HIS A 252 -1.83 -16.64 4.09
CA HIS A 252 -1.22 -17.80 4.76
C HIS A 252 -1.74 -19.12 4.18
N TYR A 253 -3.06 -19.23 3.95
CA TYR A 253 -3.62 -20.43 3.36
C TYR A 253 -3.07 -20.68 1.95
N LEU A 254 -3.13 -19.68 1.06
CA LEU A 254 -2.62 -19.81 -0.30
C LEU A 254 -1.11 -20.04 -0.34
N CYS A 255 -0.33 -19.38 0.51
CA CYS A 255 1.11 -19.57 0.59
C CYS A 255 1.49 -20.98 1.06
N ASN A 256 0.68 -21.60 1.93
CA ASN A 256 0.90 -22.99 2.34
C ASN A 256 0.51 -23.99 1.24
N MET A 257 -0.44 -23.64 0.37
CA MET A 257 -0.89 -24.51 -0.72
C MET A 257 -0.05 -24.35 -1.99
N THR A 258 0.46 -23.15 -2.26
CA THR A 258 1.43 -22.88 -3.32
C THR A 258 2.79 -23.37 -2.84
N THR A 259 3.33 -24.42 -3.48
CA THR A 259 4.57 -25.04 -3.03
C THR A 259 5.74 -24.05 -3.06
N ARG A 260 6.65 -24.18 -2.09
CA ARG A 260 7.84 -23.32 -2.03
C ARG A 260 8.71 -23.53 -3.28
N GLU A 261 8.78 -24.76 -3.77
CA GLU A 261 9.47 -25.14 -5.00
C GLU A 261 8.92 -24.36 -6.20
N PHE A 262 7.59 -24.18 -6.29
CA PHE A 262 6.98 -23.37 -7.34
C PHE A 262 7.43 -21.91 -7.25
N LEU A 263 7.36 -21.30 -6.07
CA LEU A 263 7.75 -19.89 -5.89
C LEU A 263 9.25 -19.67 -6.11
N LEU A 264 10.11 -20.61 -5.72
CA LEU A 264 11.55 -20.46 -5.85
C LEU A 264 12.08 -20.83 -7.25
N SER A 265 11.23 -21.40 -8.12
CA SER A 265 11.59 -21.74 -9.50
C SER A 265 11.98 -20.49 -10.30
N PRO A 266 13.04 -20.52 -11.14
CA PRO A 266 13.46 -19.38 -11.96
C PRO A 266 12.35 -18.79 -12.85
N GLU A 267 11.46 -19.62 -13.35
CA GLU A 267 10.34 -19.22 -14.22
C GLU A 267 9.30 -18.36 -13.48
N ASN A 268 9.25 -18.48 -12.15
CA ASN A 268 8.29 -17.79 -11.28
C ASN A 268 8.93 -16.66 -10.46
N GLU A 269 10.14 -16.23 -10.85
CA GLU A 269 10.90 -15.18 -10.14
C GLU A 269 10.08 -13.90 -9.95
N ARG A 270 9.29 -13.51 -10.95
CA ARG A 270 8.42 -12.34 -10.90
C ARG A 270 7.36 -12.45 -9.79
N GLN A 271 6.68 -13.59 -9.71
CA GLN A 271 5.60 -13.84 -8.76
C GLN A 271 6.17 -13.88 -7.33
N ALA A 272 7.35 -14.49 -7.15
CA ALA A 272 8.04 -14.54 -5.87
C ALA A 272 8.53 -13.16 -5.43
N ALA A 273 9.17 -12.39 -6.31
CA ALA A 273 9.60 -11.02 -6.01
C ALA A 273 8.42 -10.12 -5.62
N LEU A 274 7.29 -10.22 -6.34
CA LEU A 274 6.06 -9.50 -6.03
C LEU A 274 5.52 -9.90 -4.65
N PHE A 275 5.48 -11.20 -4.36
CA PHE A 275 5.02 -11.72 -3.07
C PHE A 275 5.90 -11.24 -1.90
N VAL A 276 7.22 -11.28 -2.03
CA VAL A 276 8.16 -10.77 -1.01
C VAL A 276 7.96 -9.28 -0.79
N LYS A 277 7.87 -8.49 -1.86
CA LYS A 277 7.62 -7.04 -1.78
C LYS A 277 6.30 -6.74 -1.08
N ASP A 278 5.23 -7.44 -1.41
CA ASP A 278 3.92 -7.22 -0.79
C ASP A 278 3.89 -7.72 0.66
N CYS A 279 4.63 -8.77 1.03
CA CYS A 279 4.81 -9.18 2.43
C CYS A 279 5.47 -8.05 3.24
N ILE A 280 6.52 -7.41 2.71
CA ILE A 280 7.19 -6.27 3.36
C ILE A 280 6.22 -5.09 3.53
N ASN A 281 5.42 -4.78 2.50
CA ASN A 281 4.43 -3.71 2.59
C ASN A 281 3.36 -3.97 3.66
N ASN A 282 2.97 -5.24 3.85
CA ASN A 282 2.06 -5.67 4.90
C ASN A 282 2.75 -5.92 6.26
N LYS A 283 4.07 -5.70 6.37
CA LYS A 283 4.90 -5.95 7.56
C LYS A 283 4.93 -7.42 8.00
N TRP A 284 4.71 -8.35 7.08
CA TRP A 284 4.91 -9.80 7.27
C TRP A 284 6.37 -10.15 6.99
N PHE A 285 7.27 -9.56 7.79
CA PHE A 285 8.72 -9.65 7.58
C PHE A 285 9.26 -11.07 7.76
N ASP A 286 8.61 -11.87 8.59
CA ASP A 286 8.91 -13.29 8.80
C ASP A 286 8.71 -14.13 7.54
N VAL A 287 7.59 -13.95 6.85
CA VAL A 287 7.28 -14.63 5.59
C VAL A 287 8.22 -14.19 4.48
N ALA A 288 8.49 -12.87 4.38
CA ALA A 288 9.46 -12.34 3.43
C ALA A 288 10.88 -12.88 3.68
N LEU A 289 11.28 -12.99 4.94
CA LEU A 289 12.60 -13.47 5.34
C LEU A 289 12.80 -14.93 5.00
N ASP A 290 11.78 -15.77 5.20
CA ASP A 290 11.84 -17.19 4.86
C ASP A 290 12.17 -17.42 3.38
N LEU A 291 11.51 -16.70 2.47
CA LEU A 291 11.81 -16.80 1.04
C LEU A 291 13.17 -16.22 0.66
N LEU A 292 13.51 -15.04 1.21
CA LEU A 292 14.77 -14.39 0.86
C LEU A 292 16.00 -15.18 1.35
N ARG A 293 15.90 -15.91 2.47
CA ARG A 293 16.99 -16.81 2.91
C ARG A 293 17.38 -17.85 1.86
N HIS A 294 16.47 -18.23 0.97
CA HIS A 294 16.72 -19.18 -0.11
C HIS A 294 17.19 -18.50 -1.41
N ARG A 295 16.54 -17.39 -1.81
CA ARG A 295 16.99 -16.55 -2.95
C ARG A 295 17.04 -15.07 -2.55
N PRO A 296 18.18 -14.58 -2.01
CA PRO A 296 18.33 -13.17 -1.60
C PRO A 296 18.17 -12.18 -2.76
N GLN A 297 18.53 -12.60 -3.98
CA GLN A 297 18.44 -11.80 -5.21
C GLN A 297 17.01 -11.31 -5.51
N LEU A 298 15.97 -12.03 -5.04
CA LEU A 298 14.56 -11.62 -5.20
C LEU A 298 14.28 -10.25 -4.58
N ALA A 299 15.07 -9.81 -3.60
CA ALA A 299 14.91 -8.50 -2.99
C ALA A 299 15.12 -7.34 -3.98
N PHE A 300 15.90 -7.58 -5.04
CA PHE A 300 16.32 -6.59 -6.03
C PHE A 300 15.70 -6.80 -7.41
N ALA A 301 14.96 -7.89 -7.60
CA ALA A 301 14.33 -8.24 -8.87
C ALA A 301 13.44 -7.09 -9.40
N LYS A 302 13.61 -6.77 -10.69
CA LYS A 302 12.92 -5.66 -11.34
C LYS A 302 11.46 -6.02 -11.62
N GLU A 303 10.54 -5.15 -11.20
CA GLU A 303 9.10 -5.33 -11.35
C GLU A 303 8.50 -4.23 -12.25
N ARG A 304 7.33 -4.47 -12.86
CA ARG A 304 6.66 -3.53 -13.77
C ARG A 304 6.28 -2.20 -13.12
N THR A 305 6.00 -2.18 -11.82
CA THR A 305 5.69 -0.96 -11.06
C THR A 305 6.93 -0.14 -10.70
N GLY A 306 8.13 -0.66 -10.93
CA GLY A 306 9.39 0.02 -10.62
C GLY A 306 9.74 0.05 -9.12
N VAL A 307 9.11 -0.80 -8.30
CA VAL A 307 9.42 -0.93 -6.85
C VAL A 307 9.73 -2.38 -6.51
N ASN A 308 10.94 -2.64 -6.00
CA ASN A 308 11.37 -3.95 -5.52
C ASN A 308 11.32 -4.04 -3.98
N ALA A 309 11.69 -5.20 -3.42
CA ALA A 309 11.56 -5.46 -1.99
C ALA A 309 12.51 -4.60 -1.13
N ALA A 310 13.73 -4.33 -1.63
CA ALA A 310 14.69 -3.46 -0.95
C ALA A 310 14.17 -2.02 -0.83
N LEU A 311 13.63 -1.46 -1.93
CA LEU A 311 12.99 -0.15 -1.91
C LEU A 311 11.72 -0.16 -1.03
N ALA A 312 10.91 -1.23 -1.09
CA ALA A 312 9.74 -1.37 -0.23
C ALA A 312 10.11 -1.37 1.27
N LEU A 313 11.22 -2.02 1.67
CA LEU A 313 11.69 -2.02 3.05
C LEU A 313 12.10 -0.61 3.51
N SER A 314 12.76 0.16 2.63
CA SER A 314 13.09 1.58 2.91
C SER A 314 11.84 2.46 3.06
N CYS A 315 10.68 2.03 2.55
CA CYS A 315 9.40 2.71 2.75
C CYS A 315 8.72 2.36 4.09
N GLN A 316 9.31 1.46 4.90
CA GLN A 316 8.75 0.99 6.17
C GLN A 316 9.54 1.51 7.40
N PRO A 317 9.49 2.83 7.72
CA PRO A 317 10.20 3.37 8.88
C PRO A 317 9.72 2.75 10.20
N SER A 318 8.46 2.32 10.30
CA SER A 318 7.96 1.61 11.49
C SER A 318 8.61 0.24 11.72
N GLY A 319 9.34 -0.29 10.74
CA GLY A 319 10.12 -1.52 10.89
C GLY A 319 11.45 -1.31 11.62
N PHE A 320 11.82 -0.07 11.97
CA PHE A 320 13.13 0.23 12.56
C PHE A 320 13.02 1.08 13.83
N PRO A 321 13.78 0.76 14.90
CA PRO A 321 13.75 1.49 16.16
C PRO A 321 14.06 2.99 16.04
N SER A 322 14.99 3.38 15.15
CA SER A 322 15.37 4.80 14.99
C SER A 322 14.20 5.70 14.61
N SER A 323 13.18 5.13 13.96
CA SER A 323 12.03 5.82 13.37
C SER A 323 10.71 5.58 14.10
N SER A 324 10.68 4.80 15.20
CA SER A 324 9.45 4.48 15.93
C SER A 324 8.95 5.58 16.88
N GLY A 325 9.71 6.67 17.05
CA GLY A 325 9.26 7.83 17.84
C GLY A 325 8.98 7.55 19.32
N PHE A 326 9.61 6.54 19.93
CA PHE A 326 9.32 6.15 21.31
C PHE A 326 9.52 7.28 22.32
N SER A 327 8.53 7.45 23.20
CA SER A 327 8.65 8.23 24.44
C SER A 327 9.63 7.57 25.41
N PHE A 328 10.06 8.31 26.44
CA PHE A 328 11.02 7.82 27.43
C PHE A 328 10.63 6.46 28.04
N TRP A 329 9.38 6.34 28.51
CA TRP A 329 8.89 5.09 29.11
C TRP A 329 8.73 3.96 28.10
N GLN A 330 8.32 4.25 26.86
CA GLN A 330 8.26 3.23 25.80
C GLN A 330 9.64 2.67 25.47
N ARG A 331 10.69 3.50 25.47
CA ARG A 331 12.08 3.02 25.27
C ARG A 331 12.53 2.10 26.40
N TRP A 332 12.16 2.43 27.64
CA TRP A 332 12.46 1.59 28.79
C TRP A 332 11.74 0.24 28.72
N ILE A 333 10.45 0.22 28.36
CA ILE A 333 9.73 -1.05 28.14
C ILE A 333 10.36 -1.84 27.00
N TYR A 334 10.68 -1.15 25.89
CA TYR A 334 11.30 -1.75 24.72
C TYR A 334 12.65 -2.41 25.03
N SER A 335 13.52 -1.79 25.84
CA SER A 335 14.81 -2.37 26.19
C SER A 335 14.68 -3.60 27.08
N CYS A 336 13.68 -3.64 27.97
CA CYS A 336 13.41 -4.77 28.85
C CYS A 336 12.80 -5.99 28.14
N LEU A 337 12.08 -5.78 27.03
CA LEU A 337 11.41 -6.84 26.29
C LEU A 337 12.41 -7.84 25.68
N LYS A 338 12.20 -9.14 25.89
CA LYS A 338 12.89 -10.19 25.13
C LYS A 338 11.92 -10.72 24.08
N VAL A 339 12.33 -10.66 22.82
CA VAL A 339 11.59 -11.24 21.69
C VAL A 339 12.40 -12.39 21.11
N LYS A 340 11.71 -13.39 20.59
CA LYS A 340 12.33 -14.50 19.90
C LYS A 340 13.11 -14.01 18.69
N GLN A 341 14.35 -14.45 18.57
CA GLN A 341 15.17 -14.18 17.40
C GLN A 341 14.76 -15.12 16.26
N PRO A 342 14.86 -14.70 14.99
CA PRO A 342 14.68 -15.57 13.85
C PRO A 342 15.64 -16.76 13.99
N LYS A 343 15.11 -17.99 14.03
CA LYS A 343 15.97 -19.18 14.14
C LYS A 343 16.94 -19.23 12.96
N ALA A 344 18.22 -19.53 13.22
CA ALA A 344 19.17 -19.94 12.19
C ALA A 344 18.71 -21.29 11.60
N TRP A 345 18.84 -21.45 10.29
CA TRP A 345 18.29 -22.60 9.58
C TRP A 345 19.06 -23.89 9.91
N SER A 346 18.37 -24.96 10.31
CA SER A 346 18.85 -26.34 10.25
C SER A 346 18.17 -27.05 9.08
N ARG A 347 18.95 -27.79 8.30
CA ARG A 347 18.54 -28.49 7.06
C ARG A 347 17.43 -29.54 7.23
N GLU A 348 16.93 -29.76 8.45
CA GLU A 348 15.98 -30.82 8.82
C GLU A 348 14.54 -30.31 9.03
N ASP A 349 14.30 -29.00 9.03
CA ASP A 349 12.96 -28.43 9.21
C ASP A 349 12.23 -28.29 7.87
N ASP A 350 11.88 -29.43 7.26
CA ASP A 350 11.01 -29.46 6.09
C ASP A 350 9.52 -29.34 6.48
N VAL A 351 8.83 -28.50 5.74
CA VAL A 351 7.36 -28.34 5.69
C VAL A 351 6.71 -27.91 7.01
N HIS A 352 6.75 -26.61 7.31
CA HIS A 352 5.61 -25.79 7.74
C HIS A 352 6.09 -24.35 7.90
N ILE A 353 5.37 -23.36 7.33
CA ILE A 353 5.53 -21.97 7.75
C ILE A 353 5.14 -21.95 9.23
N ASN A 354 6.13 -21.99 10.10
CA ASN A 354 5.97 -22.10 11.54
C ASN A 354 5.03 -20.99 12.00
N THR A 355 3.86 -21.36 12.50
CA THR A 355 2.91 -20.42 13.12
C THR A 355 3.53 -19.90 14.41
N CYS A 356 4.38 -18.86 14.29
CA CYS A 356 5.04 -18.21 15.42
C CYS A 356 4.03 -17.70 16.47
N GLU A 357 2.78 -17.45 16.06
CA GLU A 357 1.71 -16.90 16.90
C GLU A 357 1.42 -17.68 18.20
N LEU A 358 1.43 -19.01 18.19
CA LEU A 358 1.08 -19.81 19.38
C LEU A 358 2.17 -19.75 20.46
N GLN A 359 3.43 -19.66 20.05
CA GLN A 359 4.57 -19.63 20.97
C GLN A 359 4.84 -18.21 21.47
N ASP A 360 4.65 -17.19 20.62
CA ASP A 360 4.78 -15.76 20.98
C ASP A 360 3.76 -15.35 22.04
N GLN A 361 2.54 -15.90 22.00
CA GLN A 361 1.54 -15.67 23.04
C GLN A 361 1.97 -16.18 24.43
N LYS A 362 2.76 -17.26 24.48
CA LYS A 362 3.25 -17.83 25.75
C LYS A 362 4.39 -16.98 26.33
N GLU A 363 5.32 -16.54 25.49
CA GLU A 363 6.41 -15.65 25.92
C GLU A 363 5.91 -14.27 26.36
N MET A 364 4.98 -13.69 25.61
CA MET A 364 4.31 -12.44 26.00
C MET A 364 3.64 -12.56 27.37
N LYS A 365 2.89 -13.65 27.62
CA LYS A 365 2.22 -13.88 28.91
C LYS A 365 3.24 -13.92 30.04
N ASN A 366 4.33 -14.68 29.88
CA ASN A 366 5.40 -14.77 30.86
C ASN A 366 6.03 -13.39 31.15
N PHE A 367 6.29 -12.59 30.11
CA PHE A 367 6.84 -11.25 30.27
C PHE A 367 5.87 -10.27 30.93
N THR A 368 4.58 -10.29 30.55
CA THR A 368 3.57 -9.44 31.20
C THR A 368 3.47 -9.74 32.70
N THR A 369 3.62 -11.01 33.10
CA THR A 369 3.67 -11.40 34.51
C THR A 369 4.93 -10.89 35.21
N GLN A 370 6.09 -10.91 34.52
CA GLN A 370 7.35 -10.38 35.06
C GLN A 370 7.31 -8.85 35.24
N VAL A 371 6.79 -8.10 34.27
CA VAL A 371 6.65 -6.64 34.35
C VAL A 371 5.60 -6.23 35.37
N ALA A 372 4.48 -6.97 35.48
CA ALA A 372 3.50 -6.77 36.57
C ALA A 372 4.15 -6.91 37.95
N GLY A 373 5.07 -7.87 38.10
CA GLY A 373 5.84 -8.09 39.32
C GLY A 373 6.79 -6.95 39.65
N GLN A 374 7.43 -6.33 38.65
CA GLN A 374 8.36 -5.21 38.84
C GLN A 374 7.65 -3.86 39.06
N LEU A 375 6.44 -3.65 38.52
CA LEU A 375 5.70 -2.39 38.60
C LEU A 375 4.85 -2.19 39.87
N LEU A 376 5.10 -2.92 40.97
CA LEU A 376 4.33 -2.83 42.23
C LEU A 376 2.79 -2.84 42.01
N ARG A 377 2.22 -4.06 41.89
CA ARG A 377 0.76 -4.33 41.94
C ARG A 377 -0.12 -3.62 40.88
N LEU A 378 0.43 -3.21 39.74
CA LEU A 378 -0.43 -2.80 38.62
C LEU A 378 -0.99 -4.06 37.93
N GLY A 379 -2.32 -4.20 37.93
CA GLY A 379 -3.00 -5.39 37.38
C GLY A 379 -2.74 -5.59 35.87
N SER A 380 -2.91 -6.82 35.37
CA SER A 380 -2.71 -7.19 33.96
C SER A 380 -3.54 -6.37 32.96
N ASN A 381 -4.68 -5.82 33.41
CA ASN A 381 -5.50 -4.89 32.62
C ASN A 381 -4.83 -3.52 32.43
N LEU A 382 -4.01 -3.07 33.38
CA LEU A 382 -3.24 -1.84 33.25
C LEU A 382 -2.07 -1.99 32.26
N LEU A 383 -1.46 -3.18 32.17
CA LEU A 383 -0.42 -3.48 31.18
C LEU A 383 -0.95 -3.50 29.73
N LYS A 384 -2.20 -3.94 29.54
CA LYS A 384 -2.92 -3.78 28.27
C LYS A 384 -3.22 -2.31 27.98
N PHE A 385 -3.58 -1.53 29.00
CA PHE A 385 -3.79 -0.08 28.90
C PHE A 385 -2.51 0.67 28.50
N PHE A 386 -1.33 0.26 28.98
CA PHE A 386 -0.02 0.83 28.61
C PHE A 386 0.52 0.37 27.25
N GLY A 387 -0.18 -0.51 26.55
CA GLY A 387 0.17 -0.89 25.18
C GLY A 387 1.41 -1.78 25.06
N ILE A 388 1.75 -2.58 26.07
CA ILE A 388 2.96 -3.42 26.08
C ILE A 388 2.94 -4.46 24.96
N LYS A 389 1.78 -5.02 24.64
CA LYS A 389 1.63 -5.94 23.51
C LYS A 389 2.05 -5.27 22.20
N GLN A 390 1.62 -4.03 21.95
CA GLN A 390 2.01 -3.28 20.77
C GLN A 390 3.52 -3.05 20.71
N ILE A 391 4.17 -2.77 21.86
CA ILE A 391 5.62 -2.58 21.92
C ILE A 391 6.35 -3.90 21.66
N TYR A 392 5.86 -5.04 22.16
CA TYR A 392 6.41 -6.36 21.85
C TYR A 392 6.23 -6.69 20.36
N ASP A 393 5.03 -6.56 19.81
CA ASP A 393 4.73 -6.87 18.40
C ASP A 393 5.60 -5.99 17.48
N LEU A 394 5.80 -4.72 17.85
CA LEU A 394 6.69 -3.80 17.16
C LEU A 394 8.17 -4.19 17.30
N LYS A 395 8.62 -4.61 18.49
CA LYS A 395 9.98 -5.11 18.70
C LYS A 395 10.26 -6.37 17.90
N LEU A 396 9.29 -7.28 17.81
CA LEU A 396 9.37 -8.46 16.97
C LEU A 396 9.52 -8.06 15.50
N ALA A 397 8.66 -7.15 15.02
CA ALA A 397 8.76 -6.62 13.66
C ALA A 397 10.13 -5.97 13.38
N HIS A 398 10.70 -5.23 14.34
CA HIS A 398 12.04 -4.65 14.21
C HIS A 398 13.14 -5.69 14.03
N VAL A 399 13.07 -6.78 14.80
CA VAL A 399 14.05 -7.87 14.70
C VAL A 399 14.01 -8.51 13.32
N TYR A 400 12.82 -8.86 12.82
CA TYR A 400 12.68 -9.46 11.49
C TYR A 400 13.03 -8.49 10.35
N ALA A 401 12.64 -7.22 10.45
CA ALA A 401 13.01 -6.21 9.46
C ALA A 401 14.52 -5.95 9.41
N HIS A 402 15.20 -6.00 10.57
CA HIS A 402 16.66 -5.89 10.63
C HIS A 402 17.35 -7.11 10.02
N GLU A 403 16.86 -8.32 10.29
CA GLU A 403 17.39 -9.54 9.68
C GLU A 403 17.25 -9.54 8.15
N LEU A 404 16.09 -9.08 7.64
CA LEU A 404 15.87 -8.84 6.21
C LEU A 404 16.90 -7.87 5.63
N LEU A 405 17.14 -6.75 6.33
CA LEU A 405 18.12 -5.75 5.93
C LEU A 405 19.54 -6.33 5.89
N LEU A 406 19.94 -7.15 6.87
CA LEU A 406 21.27 -7.78 6.89
C LEU A 406 21.48 -8.66 5.66
N LEU A 407 20.49 -9.49 5.32
CA LEU A 407 20.53 -10.35 4.13
C LEU A 407 20.59 -9.53 2.83
N MET A 408 19.81 -8.45 2.75
CA MET A 408 19.87 -7.52 1.62
C MET A 408 21.24 -6.84 1.53
N ALA A 409 21.82 -6.41 2.65
CA ALA A 409 23.12 -5.75 2.70
C ALA A 409 24.26 -6.71 2.28
N GLU A 410 24.19 -7.98 2.66
CA GLU A 410 25.13 -9.02 2.18
C GLU A 410 25.04 -9.20 0.66
N THR A 411 23.83 -9.16 0.11
CA THR A 411 23.63 -9.24 -1.35
C THR A 411 24.18 -7.99 -2.05
N ILE A 412 23.89 -6.80 -1.53
CA ILE A 412 24.40 -5.51 -2.05
C ILE A 412 25.92 -5.47 -2.07
N ALA A 413 26.58 -6.09 -1.08
CA ALA A 413 28.04 -6.15 -1.02
C ALA A 413 28.68 -6.86 -2.24
N THR A 414 27.89 -7.68 -2.95
CA THR A 414 28.35 -8.40 -4.15
C THR A 414 28.08 -7.65 -5.45
N PHE A 415 27.38 -6.51 -5.40
CA PHE A 415 26.95 -5.80 -6.59
C PHE A 415 28.02 -4.86 -7.13
N GLU A 416 28.16 -4.84 -8.46
CA GLU A 416 28.83 -3.76 -9.17
C GLU A 416 27.93 -2.51 -9.26
N ILE A 417 28.53 -1.37 -9.63
CA ILE A 417 27.83 -0.08 -9.70
C ILE A 417 26.55 -0.16 -10.53
N GLU A 418 26.58 -0.80 -11.70
CA GLU A 418 25.40 -0.93 -12.56
C GLU A 418 24.26 -1.71 -11.87
N GLN A 419 24.59 -2.79 -11.17
CA GLN A 419 23.62 -3.61 -10.45
C GLN A 419 22.98 -2.86 -9.27
N LEU A 420 23.72 -1.93 -8.64
CA LEU A 420 23.16 -1.08 -7.59
C LEU A 420 22.04 -0.16 -8.12
N TYR A 421 22.22 0.40 -9.33
CA TYR A 421 21.19 1.22 -9.97
C TYR A 421 20.03 0.37 -10.50
N GLN A 422 20.31 -0.75 -11.16
CA GLN A 422 19.27 -1.65 -11.67
C GLN A 422 18.43 -2.24 -10.52
N GLY A 423 19.05 -2.54 -9.38
CA GLY A 423 18.43 -3.01 -8.15
C GLY A 423 17.83 -1.90 -7.28
N LEU A 424 17.77 -0.65 -7.74
CA LEU A 424 17.18 0.50 -7.03
C LEU A 424 17.78 0.74 -5.63
N VAL A 425 19.02 0.32 -5.39
CA VAL A 425 19.70 0.46 -4.08
C VAL A 425 19.91 1.95 -3.77
N ASN A 426 20.25 2.74 -4.78
CA ASN A 426 20.35 4.20 -4.69
C ASN A 426 19.03 4.82 -4.18
N HIS A 427 17.89 4.42 -4.75
CA HIS A 427 16.59 4.90 -4.33
C HIS A 427 16.26 4.47 -2.90
N ALA A 428 16.58 3.22 -2.53
CA ALA A 428 16.32 2.70 -1.20
C ALA A 428 17.11 3.45 -0.12
N ILE A 429 18.41 3.69 -0.33
CA ILE A 429 19.26 4.38 0.65
C ILE A 429 18.90 5.87 0.77
N ILE A 430 18.56 6.54 -0.33
CA ILE A 430 18.08 7.94 -0.32
C ILE A 430 16.76 8.05 0.45
N ASN A 431 15.82 7.13 0.22
CA ASN A 431 14.54 7.11 0.93
C ASN A 431 14.72 6.83 2.44
N ALA A 432 15.62 5.91 2.79
CA ALA A 432 16.01 5.68 4.19
C ALA A 432 16.56 6.95 4.85
N ALA A 433 17.38 7.72 4.13
CA ALA A 433 17.91 9.01 4.58
C ALA A 433 16.79 10.05 4.80
N GLN A 434 15.84 10.17 3.86
CA GLN A 434 14.68 11.06 3.99
C GLN A 434 13.83 10.73 5.23
N ARG A 435 13.78 9.45 5.61
CA ARG A 435 12.94 8.93 6.71
C ARG A 435 13.67 8.76 8.04
N GLY A 436 14.99 8.99 8.08
CA GLY A 436 15.77 8.86 9.32
C GLY A 436 15.98 7.42 9.77
N MET A 437 16.00 6.47 8.83
CA MET A 437 16.17 5.03 9.10
C MET A 437 17.65 4.71 9.25
N MET A 438 18.18 4.88 10.46
CA MET A 438 19.62 4.79 10.70
C MET A 438 20.16 3.39 10.50
N GLU A 439 19.47 2.38 10.99
CA GLU A 439 19.88 0.99 10.91
C GLU A 439 20.05 0.58 9.44
N PHE A 440 19.09 0.99 8.59
CA PHE A 440 19.14 0.79 7.14
C PHE A 440 20.42 1.37 6.51
N ILE A 441 20.72 2.63 6.84
CA ILE A 441 21.89 3.34 6.30
C ILE A 441 23.19 2.71 6.82
N VAL A 442 23.27 2.42 8.12
CA VAL A 442 24.47 1.86 8.76
C VAL A 442 24.81 0.48 8.19
N GLU A 443 23.86 -0.44 8.11
CA GLU A 443 24.15 -1.80 7.66
C GLU A 443 24.55 -1.87 6.19
N ILE A 444 23.99 -1.00 5.35
CA ILE A 444 24.36 -0.92 3.94
C ILE A 444 25.76 -0.30 3.76
N ILE A 445 26.04 0.82 4.42
CA ILE A 445 27.32 1.54 4.26
C ILE A 445 28.50 0.76 4.85
N LYS A 446 28.28 0.00 5.93
CA LYS A 446 29.30 -0.91 6.49
C LYS A 446 29.84 -1.90 5.46
N ARG A 447 29.00 -2.30 4.49
CA ARG A 447 29.35 -3.27 3.46
C ARG A 447 29.91 -2.60 2.20
N ASN A 448 29.40 -1.42 1.86
CA ASN A 448 29.84 -0.67 0.69
C ASN A 448 29.79 0.85 0.97
N LEU A 449 30.96 1.45 1.20
CA LEU A 449 31.10 2.89 1.48
C LEU A 449 30.80 3.78 0.26
N ASP A 450 30.95 3.27 -0.97
CA ASP A 450 30.73 4.04 -2.20
C ASP A 450 29.26 4.49 -2.33
N LEU A 451 28.35 3.80 -1.65
CA LEU A 451 26.93 4.16 -1.57
C LEU A 451 26.68 5.53 -0.92
N LEU A 452 27.63 6.03 -0.12
CA LEU A 452 27.59 7.41 0.41
C LEU A 452 27.67 8.47 -0.70
N MET A 453 28.30 8.14 -1.82
CA MET A 453 28.50 9.04 -2.95
C MET A 453 27.30 9.08 -3.90
N MET A 454 26.29 8.24 -3.69
CA MET A 454 25.08 8.26 -4.51
C MET A 454 24.28 9.54 -4.29
N SER A 455 23.76 10.06 -5.38
CA SER A 455 22.91 11.24 -5.41
C SER A 455 21.49 10.90 -5.85
N ASP A 456 20.55 11.73 -5.42
CA ASP A 456 19.18 11.69 -5.92
C ASP A 456 19.04 12.41 -7.27
N VAL A 457 17.80 12.51 -7.76
CA VAL A 457 17.49 13.18 -9.02
C VAL A 457 17.80 14.68 -9.01
N ASP A 458 18.06 15.29 -7.86
CA ASP A 458 18.43 16.71 -7.69
C ASP A 458 19.93 16.88 -7.39
N ASP A 459 20.75 15.84 -7.63
CA ASP A 459 22.19 15.80 -7.32
C ASP A 459 22.50 15.96 -5.83
N ARG A 460 21.56 15.61 -4.94
CA ARG A 460 21.73 15.66 -3.48
C ARG A 460 22.25 14.33 -2.97
N SER A 461 23.37 14.35 -2.24
CA SER A 461 23.85 13.17 -1.50
C SER A 461 22.96 12.86 -0.28
N ILE A 462 23.17 11.69 0.33
CA ILE A 462 22.51 11.28 1.59
C ILE A 462 22.63 12.37 2.67
N PHE A 463 23.76 13.08 2.73
CA PHE A 463 23.99 14.14 3.72
C PHE A 463 23.11 15.37 3.47
N HIS A 464 23.01 15.80 2.21
CA HIS A 464 22.12 16.88 1.78
C HIS A 464 20.66 16.55 2.08
N ILE A 465 20.26 15.30 1.82
CA ILE A 465 18.92 14.79 2.08
C ILE A 465 18.61 14.79 3.59
N ALA A 466 19.52 14.28 4.43
CA ALA A 466 19.35 14.31 5.87
C ALA A 466 19.16 15.75 6.39
N ILE A 467 19.89 16.72 5.82
CA ILE A 467 19.80 18.14 6.16
C ILE A 467 18.43 18.73 5.77
N ALA A 468 18.03 18.54 4.51
CA ALA A 468 16.78 19.05 3.98
C ALA A 468 15.55 18.52 4.74
N HIS A 469 15.61 17.27 5.23
CA HIS A 469 14.50 16.59 5.90
C HIS A 469 14.58 16.63 7.45
N ARG A 470 15.50 17.39 8.04
CA ARG A 470 15.69 17.50 9.51
C ARG A 470 15.90 16.14 10.17
N GLN A 471 16.82 15.34 9.64
CA GLN A 471 17.13 14.00 10.15
C GLN A 471 18.43 14.02 10.97
N GLU A 472 18.34 14.60 12.17
CA GLU A 472 19.48 14.87 13.07
C GLU A 472 20.37 13.66 13.34
N LYS A 473 19.78 12.48 13.53
CA LYS A 473 20.58 11.28 13.81
C LYS A 473 21.34 10.77 12.59
N VAL A 474 20.77 10.92 11.39
CA VAL A 474 21.46 10.59 10.12
C VAL A 474 22.54 11.62 9.83
N PHE A 475 22.26 12.91 10.08
CA PHE A 475 23.26 13.97 10.05
C PHE A 475 24.44 13.66 10.98
N SER A 476 24.17 13.31 12.24
CA SER A 476 25.20 12.98 13.23
C SER A 476 26.00 11.74 12.84
N LEU A 477 25.35 10.73 12.26
CA LEU A 477 26.03 9.53 11.74
C LEU A 477 27.06 9.89 10.68
N ILE A 478 26.67 10.67 9.66
CA ILE A 478 27.56 11.04 8.56
C ILE A 478 28.63 12.04 9.03
N TYR A 479 28.27 12.95 9.93
CA TYR A 479 29.21 13.88 10.55
C TYR A 479 30.32 13.18 11.34
N GLY A 480 30.02 12.01 11.92
CA GLY A 480 30.99 11.15 12.60
C GLY A 480 31.98 10.44 11.66
N LEU A 481 31.74 10.43 10.34
CA LEU A 481 32.63 9.83 9.34
C LEU A 481 33.80 10.77 9.00
N ASP A 482 34.75 10.86 9.94
CA ASP A 482 36.03 11.58 9.90
C ASP A 482 36.22 12.58 8.74
N THR A 483 37.13 12.32 7.79
CA THR A 483 37.45 13.21 6.67
C THR A 483 36.44 13.14 5.51
N ILE A 484 35.66 12.06 5.43
CA ILE A 484 34.69 11.81 4.36
C ILE A 484 33.62 12.91 4.32
N LYS A 485 33.23 13.46 5.47
CA LYS A 485 32.22 14.53 5.54
C LYS A 485 32.59 15.78 4.74
N TYR A 486 33.88 16.09 4.58
CA TYR A 486 34.33 17.28 3.85
C TYR A 486 34.13 17.15 2.33
N ILE A 487 34.06 15.93 1.80
CA ILE A 487 33.75 15.69 0.38
C ILE A 487 32.39 16.31 0.04
N PHE A 488 31.40 16.07 0.90
CA PHE A 488 30.03 16.55 0.69
C PHE A 488 29.86 18.07 0.84
N VAL A 489 30.75 18.74 1.57
CA VAL A 489 30.72 20.21 1.75
C VAL A 489 30.89 20.93 0.41
N SER A 490 31.66 20.34 -0.51
CA SER A 490 31.92 20.90 -1.83
C SER A 490 30.77 20.70 -2.83
N PHE A 491 29.82 19.81 -2.53
CA PHE A 491 28.74 19.45 -3.45
C PHE A 491 27.58 20.45 -3.35
N THR A 492 26.83 20.55 -4.44
CA THR A 492 25.62 21.36 -4.52
C THR A 492 24.53 20.60 -5.26
N ASP A 493 23.27 20.88 -4.94
CA ASP A 493 22.14 20.35 -5.71
C ASP A 493 22.06 20.98 -7.12
N LYS A 494 21.12 20.52 -7.95
CA LYS A 494 20.86 21.06 -9.30
C LYS A 494 20.55 22.55 -9.34
N ASN A 495 20.17 23.17 -8.23
CA ASN A 495 19.90 24.59 -8.09
C ASN A 495 21.08 25.36 -7.47
N SER A 496 22.26 24.74 -7.42
CA SER A 496 23.46 25.28 -6.77
C SER A 496 23.25 25.61 -5.29
N ASN A 497 22.31 24.92 -4.62
CA ASN A 497 22.18 25.00 -3.16
C ASN A 497 23.22 24.09 -2.51
N ASN A 498 24.07 24.67 -1.67
CA ASN A 498 24.88 23.89 -0.74
C ASN A 498 24.03 23.40 0.46
N MET A 499 24.64 22.62 1.35
CA MET A 499 24.00 22.11 2.56
C MET A 499 23.33 23.20 3.43
N LEU A 500 23.94 24.39 3.54
CA LEU A 500 23.38 25.47 4.37
C LEU A 500 22.12 26.08 3.75
N HIS A 501 22.04 26.20 2.43
CA HIS A 501 20.80 26.58 1.75
C HIS A 501 19.68 25.56 1.99
N LEU A 502 20.00 24.26 2.02
CA LEU A 502 19.02 23.21 2.29
C LEU A 502 18.54 23.21 3.75
N ALA A 503 19.42 23.52 4.70
CA ALA A 503 19.04 23.80 6.09
C ALA A 503 18.15 25.05 6.17
N GLY A 504 18.40 26.03 5.29
CA GLY A 504 17.65 27.26 5.09
C GLY A 504 16.19 27.10 4.66
N LYS A 505 15.85 26.00 3.98
CA LYS A 505 14.54 25.82 3.34
C LYS A 505 13.59 24.98 4.18
N LEU A 506 12.34 25.43 4.29
CA LEU A 506 11.24 24.66 4.89
C LEU A 506 10.59 23.75 3.84
N SER A 507 10.99 22.48 3.81
CA SER A 507 10.28 21.47 3.02
C SER A 507 8.89 21.18 3.63
N PRO A 508 7.90 20.69 2.84
CA PRO A 508 6.60 20.29 3.37
C PRO A 508 6.69 19.29 4.54
N GLN A 509 7.67 18.37 4.49
CA GLN A 509 7.89 17.39 5.54
C GLN A 509 8.50 18.01 6.80
N SER A 510 9.40 18.99 6.64
CA SER A 510 9.96 19.76 7.77
C SER A 510 8.85 20.56 8.46
N GLN A 511 7.93 21.16 7.70
CA GLN A 511 6.77 21.87 8.26
C GLN A 511 5.86 20.95 9.09
N LEU A 512 5.59 19.73 8.61
CA LEU A 512 4.82 18.74 9.38
C LEU A 512 5.51 18.34 10.69
N LYS A 513 6.85 18.23 10.70
CA LYS A 513 7.62 17.99 11.93
C LYS A 513 7.51 19.17 12.90
N LEU A 514 7.60 20.41 12.40
CA LEU A 514 7.49 21.62 13.21
C LEU A 514 6.11 21.79 13.84
N GLN A 515 5.04 21.36 13.16
CA GLN A 515 3.69 21.39 13.73
C GLN A 515 3.53 20.56 15.01
N GLN A 516 4.45 19.63 15.28
CA GLN A 516 4.47 18.87 16.54
C GLN A 516 5.01 19.69 17.72
N ILE A 517 5.71 20.80 17.45
CA ILE A 517 6.25 21.72 18.45
C ILE A 517 5.19 22.80 18.72
N SER A 518 4.88 22.99 20.01
CA SER A 518 3.88 23.98 20.42
C SER A 518 4.41 25.40 20.31
N GLY A 519 3.74 26.24 19.51
CA GLY A 519 4.03 27.67 19.42
C GLY A 519 5.10 28.03 18.38
N ALA A 520 4.83 29.10 17.63
CA ALA A 520 5.68 29.56 16.53
C ALA A 520 7.09 29.98 16.99
N ALA A 521 7.23 30.53 18.20
CA ALA A 521 8.54 30.90 18.75
C ALA A 521 9.45 29.68 18.99
N LEU A 522 8.90 28.57 19.54
CA LEU A 522 9.66 27.34 19.75
C LEU A 522 9.98 26.63 18.42
N GLN A 523 9.07 26.68 17.45
CA GLN A 523 9.33 26.21 16.09
C GLN A 523 10.50 26.98 15.45
N MET A 524 10.49 28.32 15.55
CA MET A 524 11.55 29.17 15.02
C MET A 524 12.89 28.93 15.71
N GLN A 525 12.88 28.80 17.05
CA GLN A 525 14.07 28.46 17.82
C GLN A 525 14.69 27.15 17.34
N ARG A 526 13.87 26.13 17.07
CA ARG A 526 14.34 24.83 16.59
C ARG A 526 14.96 24.92 15.20
N GLU A 527 14.35 25.66 14.27
CA GLU A 527 14.90 25.85 12.93
C GLU A 527 16.20 26.65 12.96
N LEU A 528 16.30 27.69 13.79
CA LEU A 528 17.55 28.44 13.97
C LEU A 528 18.65 27.56 14.55
N GLN A 529 18.33 26.73 15.55
CA GLN A 529 19.28 25.77 16.11
C GLN A 529 19.79 24.83 15.01
N TRP A 530 18.89 24.23 14.23
CA TRP A 530 19.28 23.35 13.13
C TRP A 530 20.17 24.05 12.09
N PHE A 531 19.81 25.27 11.70
CA PHE A 531 20.60 26.06 10.76
C PHE A 531 22.02 26.32 11.30
N LYS A 532 22.15 26.65 12.60
CA LYS A 532 23.45 26.86 13.26
C LYS A 532 24.28 25.59 13.40
N GLU A 533 23.66 24.46 13.68
CA GLU A 533 24.36 23.16 13.71
C GLU A 533 24.95 22.83 12.33
N VAL A 534 24.18 23.01 11.26
CA VAL A 534 24.68 22.82 9.89
C VAL A 534 25.73 23.87 9.54
N GLU A 535 25.55 25.13 9.93
CA GLU A 535 26.52 26.20 9.70
C GLU A 535 27.91 25.88 10.29
N SER A 536 27.95 25.22 11.45
CA SER A 536 29.20 24.93 12.18
C SER A 536 30.21 24.12 11.37
N ILE A 537 29.73 23.33 10.39
CA ILE A 537 30.57 22.46 9.55
C ILE A 537 30.87 23.06 8.18
N ILE A 538 30.32 24.24 7.87
CA ILE A 538 30.43 24.88 6.56
C ILE A 538 31.57 25.92 6.59
N PRO A 539 32.59 25.78 5.72
CA PRO A 539 33.67 26.76 5.63
C PRO A 539 33.15 28.16 5.27
N PRO A 540 33.82 29.24 5.73
CA PRO A 540 33.36 30.61 5.52
C PRO A 540 33.00 30.96 4.08
N MET A 541 33.79 30.50 3.10
CA MET A 541 33.54 30.74 1.68
C MET A 541 32.16 30.25 1.20
N TYR A 542 31.67 29.13 1.76
CA TYR A 542 30.37 28.56 1.37
C TYR A 542 29.19 29.21 2.08
N LYS A 543 29.41 30.01 3.14
CA LYS A 543 28.36 30.75 3.83
C LYS A 543 27.83 31.94 3.03
N GLU A 544 28.66 32.50 2.16
CA GLU A 544 28.32 33.60 1.25
C GLU A 544 28.02 33.13 -0.19
N TYR A 545 28.02 31.81 -0.41
CA TYR A 545 27.80 31.22 -1.74
C TYR A 545 26.39 31.53 -2.24
N ARG A 546 26.23 31.95 -3.50
CA ARG A 546 24.93 32.25 -4.09
C ARG A 546 24.40 31.08 -4.92
N ASN A 547 23.15 30.69 -4.69
CA ASN A 547 22.48 29.66 -5.49
C ASN A 547 22.05 30.18 -6.88
N LYS A 548 21.37 29.36 -7.70
CA LYS A 548 20.89 29.78 -9.03
C LYS A 548 19.87 30.92 -9.01
N ARG A 549 19.20 31.18 -7.87
CA ARG A 549 18.32 32.34 -7.68
C ARG A 549 19.06 33.59 -7.21
N GLY A 550 20.39 33.49 -7.06
CA GLY A 550 21.23 34.56 -6.56
C GLY A 550 21.12 34.75 -5.06
N GLU A 551 20.51 33.84 -4.29
CA GLU A 551 20.33 33.97 -2.84
C GLU A 551 21.53 33.39 -2.11
N THR A 552 21.95 34.02 -1.00
CA THR A 552 22.82 33.38 0.00
C THR A 552 22.03 32.41 0.90
N PRO A 553 22.67 31.51 1.66
CA PRO A 553 21.99 30.65 2.62
C PRO A 553 21.16 31.42 3.66
N TYR A 554 21.67 32.55 4.14
CA TYR A 554 20.98 33.42 5.10
C TYR A 554 19.77 34.10 4.47
N GLU A 555 19.92 34.67 3.26
CA GLU A 555 18.81 35.26 2.51
C GLU A 555 17.69 34.21 2.27
N ALA A 556 18.07 32.97 1.91
CA ALA A 556 17.11 31.88 1.71
C ALA A 556 16.41 31.44 3.01
N PHE A 557 17.12 31.44 4.15
CA PHE A 557 16.56 31.14 5.47
C PHE A 557 15.54 32.19 5.89
N ASP A 558 15.90 33.48 5.80
CA ASP A 558 15.02 34.59 6.17
C ASP A 558 13.73 34.59 5.34
N GLN A 559 13.85 34.41 4.03
CA GLN A 559 12.69 34.32 3.14
C GLN A 559 11.79 33.14 3.48
N SER A 560 12.38 31.95 3.70
CA SER A 560 11.61 30.73 3.98
C SER A 560 10.89 30.80 5.34
N HIS A 561 11.48 31.48 6.34
CA HIS A 561 10.97 31.54 7.70
C HIS A 561 10.24 32.84 8.06
N ALA A 562 10.13 33.80 7.13
CA ALA A 562 9.54 35.12 7.38
C ALA A 562 8.16 35.08 8.06
N LYS A 563 7.30 34.13 7.66
CA LYS A 563 5.98 33.95 8.30
C LYS A 563 6.11 33.45 9.74
N LEU A 564 6.98 32.47 9.97
CA LEU A 564 7.19 31.86 11.28
C LEU A 564 7.79 32.86 12.28
N VAL A 565 8.69 33.74 11.82
CA VAL A 565 9.23 34.85 12.62
C VAL A 565 8.11 35.79 13.07
N LYS A 566 7.25 36.26 12.16
CA LYS A 566 6.11 37.14 12.49
C LYS A 566 5.14 36.49 13.50
N GLU A 567 4.84 35.21 13.31
CA GLU A 567 3.98 34.46 14.23
C GLU A 567 4.66 34.24 15.59
N GLY A 568 5.97 34.00 15.61
CA GLY A 568 6.78 33.87 16.83
C GLY A 568 6.86 35.18 17.63
N GLU A 569 7.09 36.31 16.97
CA GLU A 569 7.05 37.64 17.59
C GLU A 569 5.69 37.94 18.22
N LYS A 570 4.60 37.57 17.55
CA LYS A 570 3.24 37.72 18.11
C LYS A 570 3.02 36.80 19.31
N TRP A 571 3.55 35.59 19.28
CA TRP A 571 3.41 34.63 20.38
C TRP A 571 4.17 35.05 21.65
N MET A 572 5.29 35.77 21.50
CA MET A 572 6.10 36.26 22.62
C MET A 572 5.58 37.56 23.26
N LYS A 573 4.70 38.30 22.56
CA LYS A 573 4.00 39.47 23.08
C LYS A 573 2.75 39.03 23.85
#